data_AF-A0A369XR07-F1
#
_entry.id   AF-A0A369XR07-F1
#
_cell.length_a   1.000
_cell.length_b   1.000
_cell.length_c   1.000
_cell.angle_alpha   90.00
_cell.angle_beta   90.00
_cell.angle_gamma   90.00
#
_symmetry.space_group_name_H-M   'P 1'
#
loop_
_entity.id
_entity.type
_entity.pdbx_description
1 polymer ?
#
loop_
_entity_poly.entity_id
_entity_poly.type
_entity_poly.pdbx_seq_one_letter_code
_entity_poly.pdbx_strand_id
1 'polypeptide(L)'
;MAAVASVVLNRVRRQTYWGKSIIEVCQKPWQFSCWNLNDPNLRKLQQVSASNAVFALALSIASEAANNRLADATKGATHYYARTLGRPPRWAVGKTPCEKIDGHLFFNDVA
;
A
#
# COMPACT_ATOMS: atom_id res chain seq x y z
N MET A 1 -4.35 2.36 -7.55
CA MET A 1 -3.55 1.13 -7.29
C MET A 1 -2.05 1.41 -7.27
N ALA A 2 -1.49 2.05 -8.31
CA ALA A 2 -0.07 2.40 -8.40
C ALA A 2 0.47 3.12 -7.14
N ALA A 3 -0.25 4.12 -6.62
CA ALA A 3 0.17 4.84 -5.42
C ALA A 3 0.43 3.94 -4.19
N VAL A 4 -0.38 2.89 -3.99
CA VAL A 4 -0.17 1.94 -2.88
C VAL A 4 1.04 1.04 -3.16
N ALA A 5 1.27 0.65 -4.41
CA ALA A 5 2.50 -0.07 -4.79
C ALA A 5 3.74 0.80 -4.56
N SER A 6 3.69 2.11 -4.84
CA SER A 6 4.76 3.04 -4.51
C SER A 6 5.04 3.10 -3.01
N VAL A 7 4.01 3.09 -2.15
CA VAL A 7 4.17 3.00 -0.69
C VAL A 7 4.93 1.74 -0.27
N VAL A 8 4.64 0.59 -0.88
CA VAL A 8 5.37 -0.67 -0.62
C VAL A 8 6.85 -0.48 -0.95
N LEU A 9 7.17 0.03 -2.15
CA LEU A 9 8.57 0.27 -2.55
C LEU A 9 9.27 1.30 -1.66
N ASN A 10 8.58 2.35 -1.24
CA ASN A 10 9.11 3.36 -0.33
C ASN A 10 9.46 2.76 1.03
N ARG A 11 8.61 1.86 1.55
CA ARG A 11 8.90 1.11 2.79
C ARG A 11 10.09 0.18 2.64
N VAL A 12 10.19 -0.55 1.52
CA VAL A 12 11.36 -1.38 1.19
C VAL A 12 12.62 -0.53 1.16
N ARG A 13 12.63 0.61 0.46
CA ARG A 13 13.78 1.51 0.36
C ARG A 13 14.27 2.03 1.72
N ARG A 14 13.37 2.21 2.69
CA ARG A 14 13.75 2.65 4.04
C ARG A 14 14.52 1.58 4.83
N GLN A 15 14.38 0.29 4.49
CA GLN A 15 15.10 -0.80 5.16
C GLN A 15 14.91 -0.73 6.70
N THR A 16 13.68 -0.53 7.17
CA THR A 16 13.36 -0.38 8.61
C THR A 16 12.49 -1.56 9.09
N TYR A 17 11.77 -1.38 10.21
CA TYR A 17 10.84 -2.36 10.76
C TYR A 17 9.75 -2.79 9.77
N TRP A 18 9.45 -2.02 8.72
CA TRP A 18 8.47 -2.42 7.70
C TRP A 18 8.86 -3.73 7.00
N GLY A 19 10.16 -3.95 6.78
CA GLY A 19 10.67 -5.06 5.99
C GLY A 19 11.80 -4.63 5.07
N LYS A 20 12.57 -5.61 4.60
CA LYS A 20 13.73 -5.45 3.72
C LYS A 20 13.41 -5.85 2.27
N SER A 21 12.30 -6.55 2.06
CA SER A 21 11.81 -7.02 0.76
C SER A 21 10.32 -6.71 0.56
N ILE A 22 9.85 -6.79 -0.69
CA ILE A 22 8.42 -6.58 -1.02
C ILE A 22 7.54 -7.55 -0.24
N ILE A 23 7.94 -8.83 -0.17
CA ILE A 23 7.19 -9.88 0.54
C ILE A 23 7.09 -9.55 2.02
N GLU A 24 8.21 -9.20 2.66
CA GLU A 24 8.23 -8.82 4.07
C GLU A 24 7.32 -7.62 4.35
N VAL A 25 7.37 -6.57 3.53
CA VAL A 25 6.53 -5.38 3.71
C VAL A 25 5.04 -5.72 3.55
N CYS A 26 4.69 -6.51 2.54
CA CYS A 26 3.30 -6.91 2.29
C CYS A 26 2.74 -7.80 3.39
N GLN A 27 3.51 -8.78 3.88
CA GLN A 27 3.08 -9.75 4.87
C GLN A 27 3.35 -9.33 6.32
N LYS A 28 3.99 -8.16 6.53
CA LYS A 28 4.22 -7.63 7.87
C LYS A 28 2.88 -7.50 8.61
N PRO A 29 2.76 -8.02 9.85
CA PRO A 29 1.52 -7.97 10.60
C PRO A 29 0.94 -6.56 10.64
N TRP A 30 -0.38 -6.47 10.39
CA TRP A 30 -1.17 -5.24 10.45
C TRP A 30 -0.84 -4.17 9.38
N GLN A 31 0.04 -4.46 8.42
CA GLN A 31 0.37 -3.51 7.35
C GLN A 31 -0.62 -3.53 6.20
N PHE A 32 -1.00 -4.74 5.79
CA PHE A 32 -2.01 -4.98 4.78
C PHE A 32 -2.93 -6.04 5.33
N SER A 33 -4.10 -5.62 5.84
CA SER A 33 -4.98 -6.50 6.62
C SER A 33 -5.48 -7.70 5.83
N CYS A 34 -5.49 -7.62 4.49
CA CYS A 34 -5.90 -8.71 3.62
C CYS A 34 -5.07 -10.00 3.80
N TRP A 35 -3.89 -9.94 4.41
CA TRP A 35 -3.08 -11.13 4.77
C TRP A 35 -3.42 -11.74 6.14
N ASN A 36 -4.20 -11.05 6.98
CA ASN A 36 -4.54 -11.54 8.31
C ASN A 36 -5.54 -12.71 8.20
N LEU A 37 -5.34 -13.76 9.01
CA LEU A 37 -6.14 -14.99 8.97
C LEU A 37 -7.66 -14.76 9.09
N ASN A 38 -8.07 -13.76 9.87
CA ASN A 38 -9.48 -13.46 10.13
C ASN A 38 -10.05 -12.34 9.22
N ASP A 39 -9.27 -11.83 8.26
CA ASP A 39 -9.76 -10.81 7.33
C ASP A 39 -10.57 -11.48 6.20
N PRO A 40 -11.82 -11.04 5.94
CA PRO A 40 -12.66 -11.63 4.90
C PRO A 40 -12.08 -11.50 3.49
N ASN A 41 -11.11 -10.59 3.27
CA ASN A 41 -10.43 -10.43 2.00
C ASN A 41 -9.32 -11.46 1.77
N LEU A 42 -8.85 -12.18 2.80
CA LEU A 42 -7.86 -13.25 2.62
C LEU A 42 -8.38 -14.34 1.67
N ARG A 43 -9.64 -14.76 1.86
CA ARG A 43 -10.30 -15.73 0.98
C ARG A 43 -10.41 -15.22 -0.45
N LYS A 44 -10.70 -13.93 -0.63
CA LYS A 44 -10.78 -13.30 -1.96
C LYS A 44 -9.42 -13.30 -2.66
N LEU A 45 -8.34 -12.99 -1.93
CA LEU A 45 -6.97 -13.05 -2.46
C LEU A 45 -6.59 -14.47 -2.90
N GLN A 46 -7.03 -15.50 -2.18
CA GLN A 46 -6.74 -16.89 -2.52
C GLN A 46 -7.50 -17.40 -3.75
N GLN A 47 -8.66 -16.79 -4.06
CA GLN A 47 -9.55 -17.22 -5.13
C GLN A 47 -9.42 -16.38 -6.42
N VAL A 48 -8.93 -15.15 -6.31
CA VAL A 48 -8.80 -14.26 -7.47
C VAL A 48 -7.72 -14.76 -8.43
N SER A 49 -7.98 -14.64 -9.73
CA SER A 49 -7.05 -15.01 -10.79
C SER A 49 -6.95 -13.92 -11.84
N ALA A 50 -5.99 -14.05 -12.76
CA ALA A 50 -5.78 -13.09 -13.85
C ALA A 50 -6.97 -12.98 -14.83
N SER A 51 -7.97 -13.86 -14.75
CA SER A 51 -9.24 -13.71 -15.48
C SER A 51 -10.06 -12.50 -15.00
N ASN A 52 -9.82 -12.03 -13.77
CA ASN A 52 -10.41 -10.79 -13.27
C ASN A 52 -9.61 -9.59 -13.79
N ALA A 53 -10.22 -8.74 -14.61
CA ALA A 53 -9.56 -7.60 -15.24
C ALA A 53 -8.91 -6.62 -14.25
N VAL A 54 -9.54 -6.39 -13.10
CA VAL A 54 -9.02 -5.51 -12.05
C VAL A 54 -7.77 -6.12 -11.41
N PHE A 55 -7.79 -7.44 -11.17
CA PHE A 55 -6.62 -8.14 -10.65
C PHE A 55 -5.49 -8.24 -11.68
N ALA A 56 -5.81 -8.44 -12.96
CA ALA A 56 -4.83 -8.39 -14.04
C ALA A 56 -4.10 -7.04 -14.11
N LEU A 57 -4.84 -5.93 -13.96
CA LEU A 57 -4.24 -4.60 -13.84
C LEU A 57 -3.34 -4.49 -12.59
N ALA A 58 -3.78 -5.02 -11.44
CA ALA A 58 -2.97 -5.03 -10.24
C ALA A 58 -1.68 -5.84 -10.40
N LEU A 59 -1.73 -6.98 -11.11
CA LEU A 59 -0.54 -7.79 -11.45
C LEU A 59 0.43 -7.02 -12.37
N SER A 60 -0.09 -6.32 -13.38
CA SER A 60 0.73 -5.48 -14.26
C SER A 60 1.44 -4.39 -13.46
N ILE A 61 0.72 -3.66 -12.61
CA ILE A 61 1.30 -2.62 -11.73
C ILE A 61 2.34 -3.22 -10.76
N ALA A 62 2.05 -4.38 -10.17
CA ALA A 62 2.98 -5.07 -9.28
C ALA A 62 4.25 -5.52 -10.00
N SER A 63 4.14 -5.98 -11.25
CA SER A 63 5.29 -6.31 -12.11
C SER A 63 6.15 -5.08 -12.38
N GLU A 64 5.54 -3.95 -12.78
CA GLU A 64 6.27 -2.69 -12.98
C GLU A 64 6.95 -2.22 -11.68
N ALA A 65 6.29 -2.36 -10.54
CA ALA A 65 6.86 -2.02 -9.25
C ALA A 65 8.06 -2.91 -8.89
N ALA A 66 7.94 -4.23 -9.05
CA ALA A 66 9.00 -5.19 -8.76
C ALA A 66 10.23 -5.00 -9.66
N ASN A 67 10.02 -4.52 -10.88
CA ASN A 67 11.09 -4.19 -11.83
C ASN A 67 11.58 -2.73 -11.71
N ASN A 68 11.16 -2.00 -10.67
CA ASN A 68 11.51 -0.59 -10.43
C ASN A 68 11.20 0.35 -11.61
N ARG A 69 10.15 0.04 -12.38
CA ARG A 69 9.63 0.85 -13.50
C ARG A 69 8.41 1.69 -13.11
N LEU A 70 7.87 1.51 -11.91
CA LEU A 70 6.75 2.29 -11.41
C LEU A 70 7.22 3.65 -10.86
N ALA A 71 6.75 4.74 -11.48
CA ALA A 71 6.98 6.09 -10.97
C ALA A 71 6.27 6.33 -9.63
N ASP A 72 6.93 7.03 -8.69
CA ASP A 72 6.34 7.37 -7.40
C ASP A 72 5.61 8.71 -7.44
N ALA A 73 4.29 8.67 -7.62
CA ALA A 73 3.43 9.84 -7.53
C ALA A 73 3.16 10.30 -6.09
N THR A 74 3.56 9.54 -5.07
CA THR A 74 3.21 9.80 -3.65
C THR A 74 4.20 10.68 -2.91
N LYS A 75 5.26 11.16 -3.59
CA LYS A 75 6.32 11.99 -2.98
C LYS A 75 6.99 11.29 -1.79
N GLY A 76 7.31 10.00 -1.93
CA GLY A 76 8.00 9.23 -0.89
C GLY A 76 7.10 8.81 0.28
N ALA A 77 5.78 8.78 0.11
CA ALA A 77 4.86 8.42 1.18
C ALA A 77 5.09 6.99 1.69
N THR A 78 4.95 6.82 3.00
CA THR A 78 4.98 5.51 3.68
C THR A 78 3.70 5.20 4.42
N HIS A 79 2.83 6.18 4.59
CA HIS A 79 1.55 6.04 5.26
C HIS A 79 0.45 6.59 4.38
N TYR A 80 -0.72 5.97 4.47
CA TYR A 80 -1.91 6.44 3.79
C TYR A 80 -3.16 5.96 4.52
N TYR A 81 -4.27 6.65 4.30
CA TYR A 81 -5.59 6.15 4.67
C TYR A 81 -6.65 6.61 3.67
N ALA A 82 -7.74 5.85 3.55
CA ALA A 82 -8.86 6.21 2.70
C ALA A 82 -9.69 7.32 3.35
N ARG A 83 -10.09 8.34 2.58
CA ARG A 83 -10.95 9.44 3.05
C ARG A 83 -12.34 8.98 3.48
N THR A 84 -12.75 7.78 3.07
CA THR A 84 -14.00 7.12 3.49
C THR A 84 -13.93 6.60 4.92
N LEU A 85 -12.75 6.56 5.54
CA LEU A 85 -12.62 6.18 6.95
C LEU A 85 -13.28 7.24 7.83
N GLY A 86 -14.29 6.83 8.62
CA GLY A 86 -15.10 7.75 9.43
C GLY A 86 -14.33 8.56 10.48
N ARG A 87 -13.12 8.11 10.86
CA ARG A 87 -12.20 8.86 11.72
C ARG A 87 -10.77 8.70 11.21
N PRO A 88 -10.00 9.79 11.08
CA PRO A 88 -8.57 9.71 10.75
C PRO A 88 -7.80 8.83 11.75
N PRO A 89 -6.77 8.10 11.30
CA PRO A 89 -5.88 7.39 12.20
C PRO A 89 -5.18 8.36 13.15
N ARG A 90 -4.86 7.91 14.38
CA ARG A 90 -4.20 8.75 15.39
C ARG A 90 -2.88 9.35 14.89
N TRP A 91 -2.11 8.59 14.12
CA TRP A 91 -0.84 9.05 13.57
C TRP A 91 -0.98 10.19 12.56
N ALA A 92 -2.18 10.39 11.98
CA ALA A 92 -2.45 11.44 11.00
C ALA A 92 -2.91 12.77 11.62
N VAL A 93 -3.24 12.78 12.93
CA VAL A 93 -3.76 13.97 13.61
C VAL A 93 -2.68 15.06 13.63
N GLY A 94 -3.04 16.27 13.19
CA GLY A 94 -2.13 17.41 13.12
C GLY A 94 -1.12 17.37 11.96
N LYS A 95 -1.20 16.36 11.07
CA LYS A 95 -0.34 16.24 9.89
C LYS A 95 -1.06 16.66 8.62
N THR A 96 -0.29 17.19 7.67
CA THR A 96 -0.79 17.54 6.33
C THR A 96 -0.39 16.44 5.35
N PRO A 97 -1.31 15.88 4.55
CA PRO A 97 -0.95 14.89 3.55
C PRO A 97 -0.03 15.51 2.49
N CYS A 98 1.00 14.78 2.08
CA CYS A 98 1.91 15.19 1.00
C CYS A 98 1.25 15.07 -0.38
N GLU A 99 0.26 14.17 -0.51
CA GLU A 99 -0.47 13.93 -1.76
C GLU A 99 -1.88 13.34 -1.52
N LYS A 100 -2.78 13.55 -2.48
CA LYS A 100 -4.14 12.97 -2.49
C LYS A 100 -4.42 12.30 -3.84
N ILE A 101 -4.59 10.98 -3.83
CA ILE A 101 -4.79 10.18 -5.05
C ILE A 101 -5.96 9.22 -4.82
N ASP A 102 -6.92 9.16 -5.75
CA ASP A 102 -8.03 8.19 -5.77
C ASP A 102 -8.70 7.98 -4.40
N GLY A 103 -9.05 9.09 -3.73
CA GLY A 103 -9.74 9.03 -2.44
C GLY A 103 -8.86 8.65 -1.25
N HIS A 104 -7.55 8.52 -1.40
CA HIS A 104 -6.59 8.29 -0.32
C HIS A 104 -5.75 9.53 -0.04
N LEU A 105 -5.38 9.71 1.23
CA LEU A 105 -4.46 10.73 1.69
C LEU A 105 -3.13 10.06 2.04
N PHE A 106 -2.03 10.56 1.48
CA PHE A 106 -0.69 10.01 1.62
C PHE A 106 0.19 10.93 2.47
N PHE A 107 1.08 10.33 3.28
CA PHE A 107 1.94 11.04 4.23
C PHE A 107 3.36 10.46 4.20
N ASN A 108 4.35 11.35 4.22
CA ASN A 108 5.77 11.02 4.17
C ASN A 108 6.55 11.44 5.45
N ASP A 109 5.88 12.15 6.37
CA ASP A 109 6.41 12.76 7.59
C ASP A 109 6.01 12.01 8.88
N VAL A 110 5.52 10.78 8.76
CA VAL A 110 5.13 9.94 9.91
C VAL A 110 6.31 9.10 10.35
N ALA A 111 6.62 9.17 11.65
CA ALA A 111 7.71 8.47 12.32
C ALA A 111 7.33 7.02 12.66
#